data_AF-A0A7S3WLP9-F1
#
_entry.id   AF-A0A7S3WLP9-F1
#
_cell.length_a   1.000
_cell.length_b   1.000
_cell.length_c   1.000
_cell.angle_alpha   90.00
_cell.angle_beta   90.00
_cell.angle_gamma   90.00
#
_symmetry.space_group_name_H-M   'P 1'
#
loop_
_entity.id
_entity.type
_entity.pdbx_description
1 polymer ?
#
loop_
_entity_poly.entity_id
_entity_poly.type
_entity_poly.pdbx_seq_one_letter_code
_entity_poly.pdbx_strand_id
1 'polypeptide(L)'
;SLGALSAPRVQLPSPSLLSPMGKGGDSGLRETCTSTVYALGRSVEGAPIAEARFRPQRKKSDGPLLIGVRGNWYDLTKYLARHPGGDVLLEFAGRDATAQFVAYHSDSVLKHWKPVGTYKWDRQAPGGDVFEGAWLSLSEKFERDGLYKTSTTWIVSRFSLVALFLAMAIGGSRLYAYGELSPVVAHLCFVAGFIGLAGVWQQSGFLMHDFMHSHVFHNRAIDH
;
A
#
# COMPACT_ATOMS: atom_id res chain seq x y z
N SER A 1 19.01 35.95 -17.58
CA SER A 1 19.76 35.30 -16.49
C SER A 1 18.80 34.36 -15.78
N LEU A 2 18.70 33.11 -16.23
CA LEU A 2 17.83 32.08 -15.68
C LEU A 2 18.75 30.94 -15.22
N GLY A 3 18.88 30.78 -13.91
CA GLY A 3 19.70 29.74 -13.29
C GLY A 3 19.00 28.38 -13.35
N ALA A 4 19.61 27.44 -14.06
CA ALA A 4 19.20 26.05 -14.05
C ALA A 4 19.68 25.36 -12.77
N LEU A 5 18.75 24.88 -11.95
CA LEU A 5 19.02 24.04 -10.78
C LEU A 5 19.36 22.62 -11.26
N SER A 6 20.61 22.21 -11.02
CA SER A 6 21.11 20.86 -11.28
C SER A 6 20.69 19.91 -10.15
N ALA A 7 20.04 18.79 -10.50
CA ALA A 7 19.74 17.72 -9.55
C ALA A 7 20.97 16.79 -9.39
N PRO A 8 21.28 16.30 -8.17
CA PRO A 8 22.42 15.42 -7.96
C PRO A 8 22.15 14.02 -8.53
N ARG A 9 23.06 13.58 -9.42
CA ARG A 9 23.06 12.28 -10.08
C ARG A 9 23.56 11.20 -9.11
N VAL A 10 22.67 10.31 -8.67
CA VAL A 10 23.03 9.12 -7.88
C VAL A 10 23.70 8.11 -8.82
N GLN A 11 24.98 7.81 -8.56
CA GLN A 11 25.81 6.92 -9.36
C GLN A 11 25.73 5.51 -8.75
N LEU A 12 25.04 4.58 -9.41
CA LEU A 12 25.04 3.17 -9.03
C LEU A 12 26.39 2.53 -9.42
N PRO A 13 27.02 1.72 -8.55
CA PRO A 13 28.27 1.05 -8.89
C PRO A 13 28.05 -0.06 -9.93
N SER A 14 28.91 -0.08 -10.95
CA SER A 14 28.93 -1.08 -12.03
C SER A 14 29.41 -2.45 -11.54
N PRO A 15 28.91 -3.57 -12.08
CA PRO A 15 29.33 -4.91 -11.68
C PRO A 15 30.65 -5.28 -12.38
N SER A 16 31.78 -5.21 -11.67
CA SER A 16 33.07 -5.70 -12.16
C SER A 16 33.25 -7.19 -11.90
N LEU A 17 33.09 -7.96 -12.98
CA LEU A 17 33.89 -9.12 -13.42
C LEU A 17 34.43 -10.11 -12.38
N LEU A 18 33.88 -11.33 -12.46
CA LEU A 18 34.44 -12.60 -12.01
C LEU A 18 35.90 -12.79 -12.47
N SER A 19 36.72 -13.34 -11.58
CA SER A 19 37.96 -14.07 -11.92
C SER A 19 38.15 -15.24 -10.94
N PRO A 20 38.85 -16.31 -11.35
CA PRO A 20 38.52 -17.68 -10.98
C PRO A 20 39.15 -18.15 -9.64
N MET A 21 38.47 -19.10 -8.99
CA MET A 21 38.93 -19.80 -7.79
C MET A 21 40.23 -20.58 -8.04
N GLY A 22 41.28 -20.24 -7.29
CA GLY A 22 42.46 -21.07 -7.07
C GLY A 22 42.23 -22.10 -5.96
N LYS A 23 42.78 -23.31 -6.15
CA LYS A 23 42.76 -24.44 -5.21
C LYS A 23 43.74 -24.26 -4.06
N GLY A 24 43.41 -24.71 -2.84
CA GLY A 24 44.41 -25.08 -1.83
C GLY A 24 43.92 -25.08 -0.37
N GLY A 25 43.93 -26.27 0.24
CA GLY A 25 44.64 -26.56 1.51
C GLY A 25 44.06 -26.06 2.84
N ASP A 26 43.71 -27.02 3.69
CA ASP A 26 43.28 -26.92 5.10
C ASP A 26 44.43 -26.50 6.06
N SER A 27 44.13 -25.64 7.06
CA SER A 27 44.61 -25.70 8.47
C SER A 27 44.52 -24.36 9.23
N GLY A 28 43.75 -24.35 10.34
CA GLY A 28 44.12 -23.75 11.63
C GLY A 28 44.20 -22.22 11.87
N LEU A 29 43.15 -21.69 12.52
CA LEU A 29 43.12 -20.64 13.57
C LEU A 29 43.17 -19.12 13.25
N ARG A 30 42.08 -18.46 13.73
CA ARG A 30 41.89 -17.09 14.29
C ARG A 30 41.33 -15.94 13.42
N GLU A 31 40.05 -15.66 13.70
CA GLU A 31 39.33 -14.38 13.87
C GLU A 31 39.48 -13.24 12.83
N THR A 32 38.36 -12.83 12.20
CA THR A 32 37.62 -11.58 12.52
C THR A 32 36.45 -11.31 11.55
N CYS A 33 35.32 -10.85 12.11
CA CYS A 33 34.20 -10.07 11.53
C CYS A 33 33.49 -10.58 10.25
N THR A 34 32.16 -10.67 10.16
CA THR A 34 31.15 -9.82 10.80
C THR A 34 29.88 -10.63 11.00
N SER A 35 29.38 -10.62 12.23
CA SER A 35 28.04 -11.10 12.56
C SER A 35 26.99 -10.31 11.79
N THR A 36 26.06 -11.03 11.18
CA THR A 36 24.77 -10.47 10.80
C THR A 36 23.73 -11.51 11.16
N VAL A 37 23.58 -11.68 12.47
CA VAL A 37 22.48 -12.41 13.09
C VAL A 37 21.35 -11.41 13.20
N TYR A 38 20.37 -11.50 12.31
CA TYR A 38 19.09 -10.85 12.52
C TYR A 38 18.13 -11.85 13.22
N ALA A 39 17.21 -11.28 13.99
CA ALA A 39 16.27 -11.86 14.97
C ALA A 39 16.62 -13.20 15.68
N LEU A 40 17.40 -13.11 16.76
CA LEU A 40 17.26 -14.03 17.90
C LEU A 40 16.11 -13.57 18.80
N GLY A 41 14.89 -14.02 18.52
CA GLY A 41 13.77 -13.99 19.46
C GLY A 41 13.58 -15.39 20.08
N ARG A 42 13.76 -15.54 21.39
CA ARG A 42 13.33 -16.76 22.09
C ARG A 42 11.80 -16.77 22.15
N SER A 43 11.17 -17.76 21.54
CA SER A 43 9.85 -18.21 21.96
C SER A 43 9.93 -18.58 23.45
N VAL A 44 8.97 -18.15 24.26
CA VAL A 44 8.74 -18.82 25.55
C VAL A 44 8.40 -20.27 25.19
N GLU A 45 9.23 -21.19 25.67
CA GLU A 45 9.33 -22.62 25.33
C GLU A 45 9.66 -22.99 23.85
N GLY A 46 10.95 -23.01 23.55
CA GLY A 46 11.58 -24.20 22.95
C GLY A 46 11.74 -24.29 21.43
N ALA A 47 11.10 -23.44 20.62
CA ALA A 47 11.32 -23.45 19.17
C ALA A 47 12.35 -22.37 18.75
N PRO A 48 13.53 -22.72 18.23
CA PRO A 48 14.39 -21.76 17.54
C PRO A 48 13.69 -21.34 16.23
N ILE A 49 13.30 -20.06 16.15
CA ILE A 49 12.72 -19.48 14.93
C ILE A 49 13.89 -19.20 13.99
N ALA A 50 14.18 -20.14 13.10
CA ALA A 50 15.24 -20.02 12.11
C ALA A 50 14.84 -18.99 11.03
N GLU A 51 15.48 -17.82 11.04
CA GLU A 51 15.46 -16.88 9.93
C GLU A 51 16.05 -17.54 8.68
N ALA A 52 15.19 -17.91 7.75
CA ALA A 52 15.61 -18.29 6.42
C ALA A 52 15.03 -17.25 5.45
N ARG A 53 15.92 -16.40 4.91
CA ARG A 53 15.70 -15.72 3.63
C ARG A 53 15.31 -16.81 2.64
N PHE A 54 14.06 -16.77 2.20
CA PHE A 54 13.41 -17.81 1.37
C PHE A 54 13.33 -19.22 2.02
N ARG A 55 12.20 -19.52 2.67
CA ARG A 55 11.68 -20.90 2.67
C ARG A 55 10.64 -21.03 1.55
N PRO A 56 10.53 -22.20 0.89
CA PRO A 56 9.36 -22.48 0.05
C PRO A 56 8.08 -22.30 0.87
N GLN A 57 6.98 -21.94 0.20
CA GLN A 57 5.69 -21.75 0.86
C GLN A 57 5.39 -22.93 1.80
N ARG A 58 5.14 -22.61 3.07
CA ARG A 58 4.84 -23.62 4.10
C ARG A 58 3.57 -24.36 3.70
N LYS A 59 3.56 -25.70 3.79
CA LYS A 59 2.32 -26.46 3.59
C LYS A 59 1.45 -26.33 4.84
N LYS A 60 0.13 -26.44 4.65
CA LYS A 60 -0.90 -26.27 5.69
C LYS A 60 -0.69 -27.15 6.95
N SER A 61 0.09 -28.24 6.83
CA SER A 61 0.34 -29.24 7.87
C SER A 61 1.59 -29.00 8.74
N ASP A 62 2.45 -28.03 8.44
CA ASP A 62 3.82 -28.00 8.98
C ASP A 62 3.95 -27.28 10.34
N GLY A 63 3.31 -27.77 11.41
CA GLY A 63 3.47 -27.26 12.80
C GLY A 63 2.57 -26.06 13.19
N PRO A 64 2.94 -25.23 14.17
CA PRO A 64 2.20 -24.00 14.50
C PRO A 64 2.52 -22.85 13.53
N LEU A 65 1.48 -22.12 13.09
CA LEU A 65 1.59 -20.90 12.28
C LEU A 65 1.73 -19.69 13.21
N LEU A 66 2.98 -19.26 13.43
CA LEU A 66 3.29 -18.06 14.20
C LEU A 66 3.55 -16.89 13.25
N ILE A 67 2.96 -15.72 13.50
CA ILE A 67 3.23 -14.49 12.75
C ILE A 67 3.58 -13.37 13.71
N GLY A 68 4.63 -12.62 13.39
CA GLY A 68 5.10 -11.49 14.17
C GLY A 68 4.43 -10.20 13.70
N VAL A 69 3.93 -9.39 14.63
CA VAL A 69 3.44 -8.03 14.35
C VAL A 69 3.87 -7.10 15.49
N ARG A 70 4.62 -6.05 15.18
CA ARG A 70 5.12 -5.01 16.11
C ARG A 70 5.75 -5.61 17.38
N GLY A 71 6.65 -6.57 17.23
CA GLY A 71 7.37 -7.20 18.35
C GLY A 71 6.58 -8.27 19.12
N ASN A 72 5.37 -8.61 18.69
CA ASN A 72 4.55 -9.66 19.31
C ASN A 72 4.32 -10.82 18.35
N TRP A 73 4.41 -12.06 18.86
CA TRP A 73 4.05 -13.28 18.13
C TRP A 73 2.58 -13.62 18.34
N TYR A 74 1.90 -14.02 17.27
CA TYR A 74 0.51 -14.48 17.28
C TYR A 74 0.41 -15.87 16.66
N ASP A 75 -0.28 -16.79 17.35
CA ASP A 75 -0.60 -18.11 16.81
C ASP A 75 -1.90 -18.06 15.99
N LEU A 76 -1.76 -18.21 14.67
CA LEU A 76 -2.86 -18.18 13.72
C LEU A 76 -3.21 -19.57 13.17
N THR A 77 -2.68 -20.65 13.76
CA THR A 77 -2.84 -22.03 13.25
C THR A 77 -4.31 -22.40 13.03
N LYS A 78 -5.17 -22.11 14.01
CA LYS A 78 -6.62 -22.39 13.96
C LYS A 78 -7.41 -21.34 13.15
N TYR A 79 -6.78 -20.24 12.79
CA TYR A 79 -7.43 -19.13 12.09
C TYR A 79 -7.14 -19.10 10.60
N LEU A 80 -6.07 -19.76 10.14
CA LEU A 80 -5.72 -19.86 8.73
C LEU A 80 -6.92 -20.17 7.83
N ALA A 81 -7.73 -21.18 8.18
CA ALA A 81 -8.90 -21.58 7.38
C ALA A 81 -10.06 -20.56 7.38
N ARG A 82 -10.04 -19.57 8.27
CA ARG A 82 -11.05 -18.51 8.41
C ARG A 82 -10.54 -17.15 7.97
N HIS A 83 -9.26 -17.04 7.58
CA HIS A 83 -8.67 -15.78 7.17
C HIS A 83 -9.28 -15.34 5.82
N PRO A 84 -9.89 -14.14 5.72
CA PRO A 84 -10.50 -13.68 4.47
C PRO A 84 -9.51 -13.53 3.31
N GLY A 85 -8.24 -13.23 3.60
CA GLY A 85 -7.16 -13.18 2.60
C GLY A 85 -6.62 -14.57 2.21
N GLY A 86 -7.22 -15.65 2.70
CA GLY A 86 -6.83 -17.02 2.39
C GLY A 86 -5.47 -17.43 2.95
N ASP A 87 -4.80 -18.32 2.23
CA ASP A 87 -3.57 -18.98 2.65
C ASP A 87 -2.31 -18.09 2.59
N VAL A 88 -2.44 -16.79 2.25
CA VAL A 88 -1.33 -15.81 2.20
C VAL A 88 -0.53 -15.73 3.51
N LEU A 89 -1.15 -16.04 4.65
CA LEU A 89 -0.48 -16.10 5.95
C LEU A 89 0.68 -17.10 5.99
N LEU A 90 0.65 -18.15 5.16
CA LEU A 90 1.70 -19.17 5.11
C LEU A 90 3.05 -18.63 4.62
N GLU A 91 3.04 -17.54 3.84
CA GLU A 91 4.25 -16.85 3.38
C GLU A 91 5.02 -16.18 4.53
N PHE A 92 4.29 -15.77 5.57
CA PHE A 92 4.81 -15.04 6.72
C PHE A 92 4.98 -15.91 7.97
N ALA A 93 4.90 -17.23 7.81
CA ALA A 93 5.10 -18.16 8.91
C ALA A 93 6.50 -18.00 9.54
N GLY A 94 6.54 -17.69 10.83
CA GLY A 94 7.77 -17.44 11.60
C GLY A 94 8.46 -16.13 11.26
N ARG A 95 7.77 -15.18 10.61
CA ARG A 95 8.31 -13.88 10.21
C ARG A 95 7.52 -12.73 10.81
N ASP A 96 8.17 -11.58 10.90
CA ASP A 96 7.50 -10.31 11.13
C ASP A 96 6.80 -9.88 9.83
N ALA A 97 5.49 -9.71 9.91
CA ALA A 97 4.61 -9.27 8.83
C ALA A 97 3.97 -7.92 9.14
N THR A 98 4.64 -7.08 9.94
CA THR A 98 4.09 -5.80 10.41
C THR A 98 3.67 -4.90 9.25
N ALA A 99 4.48 -4.82 8.19
CA ALA A 99 4.18 -3.96 7.05
C ALA A 99 2.94 -4.43 6.27
N GLN A 100 2.83 -5.74 6.02
CA GLN A 100 1.67 -6.34 5.38
C GLN A 100 0.42 -6.23 6.27
N PHE A 101 0.58 -6.41 7.58
CA PHE A 101 -0.50 -6.22 8.53
C PHE A 101 -1.05 -4.80 8.45
N VAL A 102 -0.18 -3.78 8.53
CA VAL A 102 -0.57 -2.36 8.44
C VAL A 102 -1.19 -2.01 7.09
N ALA A 103 -0.71 -2.60 5.99
CA ALA A 103 -1.23 -2.34 4.65
C ALA A 103 -2.70 -2.78 4.48
N TYR A 104 -3.10 -3.89 5.12
CA TYR A 104 -4.41 -4.51 4.88
C TYR A 104 -5.36 -4.47 6.09
N HIS A 105 -4.85 -4.17 7.28
CA HIS A 105 -5.62 -4.26 8.52
C HIS A 105 -5.43 -3.03 9.39
N SER A 106 -6.53 -2.57 9.96
CA SER A 106 -6.48 -1.62 11.07
C SER A 106 -6.06 -2.32 12.38
N ASP A 107 -5.50 -1.55 13.30
CA ASP A 107 -5.12 -2.01 14.63
C ASP A 107 -6.28 -2.62 15.45
N SER A 108 -7.53 -2.30 15.07
CA SER A 108 -8.71 -2.88 15.70
C SER A 108 -8.78 -4.40 15.59
N VAL A 109 -8.17 -5.00 14.55
CA VAL A 109 -8.15 -6.44 14.34
C VAL A 109 -7.42 -7.13 15.48
N LEU A 110 -6.31 -6.57 15.97
CA LEU A 110 -5.50 -7.17 17.04
C LEU A 110 -6.12 -7.06 18.44
N LYS A 111 -7.15 -6.22 18.64
CA LYS A 111 -7.78 -6.03 19.97
C LYS A 111 -8.33 -7.34 20.57
N HIS A 112 -8.71 -8.28 19.72
CA HIS A 112 -9.26 -9.57 20.13
C HIS A 112 -8.21 -10.70 20.19
N TRP A 113 -6.94 -10.38 19.92
CA TRP A 113 -5.85 -11.34 19.87
C TRP A 113 -4.91 -11.16 21.05
N LYS A 114 -4.55 -12.29 21.69
CA LYS A 114 -3.53 -12.30 22.73
C LYS A 114 -2.20 -12.74 22.11
N PRO A 115 -1.11 -11.99 22.35
CA PRO A 115 0.20 -12.42 21.90
C PRO A 115 0.65 -13.66 22.67
N VAL A 116 1.30 -14.60 21.97
CA VAL A 116 1.86 -15.83 22.55
C VAL A 116 3.30 -15.66 23.01
N GLY A 117 3.95 -14.57 22.58
CA GLY A 117 5.32 -14.22 22.96
C GLY A 117 5.75 -12.90 22.33
N THR A 118 6.99 -12.50 22.58
CA THR A 118 7.58 -11.25 22.04
C THR A 118 8.91 -11.51 21.35
N TYR A 119 9.33 -10.59 20.48
CA TYR A 119 10.64 -10.58 19.83
C TYR A 119 11.21 -9.17 19.77
N LYS A 120 12.53 -9.06 19.55
CA LYS A 120 13.18 -7.76 19.32
C LYS A 120 12.71 -7.23 17.98
N TRP A 121 11.88 -6.20 18.03
CA TRP A 121 11.35 -5.55 16.84
C TRP A 121 12.31 -4.46 16.35
N ASP A 122 12.54 -4.44 15.04
CA ASP A 122 13.28 -3.41 14.33
C ASP A 122 12.29 -2.65 13.43
N ARG A 123 12.16 -1.34 13.67
CA ARG A 123 11.25 -0.49 12.89
C ARG A 123 11.83 -0.13 11.53
N GLN A 124 13.16 -0.02 11.43
CA GLN A 124 13.86 0.35 10.21
C GLN A 124 13.92 -0.82 9.23
N ALA A 125 13.93 -2.06 9.74
CA ALA A 125 13.86 -3.25 8.91
C ALA A 125 12.98 -4.36 9.53
N PRO A 126 11.65 -4.18 9.59
CA PRO A 126 10.73 -5.23 10.04
C PRO A 126 10.92 -6.48 9.17
N GLY A 127 11.06 -7.65 9.80
CA GLY A 127 11.32 -8.91 9.09
C GLY A 127 12.66 -8.98 8.35
N GLY A 128 13.57 -8.02 8.58
CA GLY A 128 14.89 -7.95 7.96
C GLY A 128 14.94 -7.22 6.62
N ASP A 129 13.89 -6.49 6.24
CA ASP A 129 13.84 -5.69 5.01
C ASP A 129 13.68 -4.19 5.29
N VAL A 130 14.66 -3.39 4.84
CA VAL A 130 14.67 -1.92 4.98
C VAL A 130 13.54 -1.28 4.19
N PHE A 131 13.13 -1.89 3.07
CA PHE A 131 12.02 -1.39 2.27
C PHE A 131 10.72 -1.38 3.08
N GLU A 132 10.47 -2.42 3.87
CA GLU A 132 9.28 -2.53 4.73
C GLU A 132 9.26 -1.44 5.82
N GLY A 133 10.44 -1.11 6.38
CA GLY A 133 10.56 -0.02 7.34
C GLY A 133 10.32 1.36 6.70
N ALA A 134 10.81 1.56 5.48
CA ALA A 134 10.55 2.77 4.70
C ALA A 134 9.05 2.92 4.35
N TRP A 135 8.41 1.82 3.95
CA TRP A 135 6.96 1.77 3.69
C TRP A 135 6.13 2.12 4.92
N LEU A 136 6.45 1.55 6.09
CA LEU A 136 5.79 1.88 7.35
C LEU A 136 5.93 3.36 7.71
N SER A 137 7.14 3.91 7.55
CA SER A 137 7.41 5.32 7.84
C SER A 137 6.64 6.25 6.89
N LEU A 138 6.51 5.86 5.62
CA LEU A 138 5.71 6.59 4.63
C LEU A 138 4.21 6.52 4.96
N SER A 139 3.72 5.34 5.33
CA SER A 139 2.32 5.12 5.68
C SER A 139 1.90 5.97 6.89
N GLU A 140 2.73 5.99 7.95
CA GLU A 140 2.51 6.83 9.13
C GLU A 140 2.54 8.33 8.77
N LYS A 141 3.44 8.74 7.87
CA LYS A 141 3.45 10.12 7.36
C LYS A 141 2.12 10.45 6.67
N PHE A 142 1.60 9.58 5.81
CA PHE A 142 0.33 9.82 5.13
C PHE A 142 -0.86 9.87 6.09
N GLU A 143 -0.85 9.03 7.13
CA GLU A 143 -1.86 9.08 8.21
C GLU A 143 -1.79 10.38 8.99
N ARG A 144 -0.58 10.79 9.42
CA ARG A 144 -0.36 12.04 10.16
C ARG A 144 -0.74 13.27 9.34
N ASP A 145 -0.37 13.27 8.07
CA ASP A 145 -0.66 14.36 7.15
C ASP A 145 -2.16 14.35 6.72
N GLY A 146 -2.94 13.36 7.18
CA GLY A 146 -4.38 13.29 6.97
C GLY A 146 -4.78 12.92 5.54
N LEU A 147 -3.89 12.35 4.74
CA LEU A 147 -4.10 12.09 3.31
C LEU A 147 -5.15 11.01 3.04
N TYR A 148 -5.48 10.18 4.03
CA TYR A 148 -6.56 9.18 3.95
C TYR A 148 -7.94 9.73 4.36
N LYS A 149 -8.03 11.00 4.81
CA LYS A 149 -9.30 11.64 5.18
C LYS A 149 -9.86 12.40 3.99
N THR A 150 -10.94 11.88 3.41
CA THR A 150 -11.67 12.57 2.35
C THR A 150 -12.38 13.80 2.90
N SER A 151 -12.18 14.97 2.29
CA SER A 151 -12.89 16.18 2.71
C SER A 151 -14.27 16.27 2.03
N THR A 152 -15.31 16.52 2.82
CA THR A 152 -16.69 16.67 2.33
C THR A 152 -16.80 17.78 1.29
N THR A 153 -16.11 18.90 1.51
CA THR A 153 -16.09 20.03 0.57
C THR A 153 -15.53 19.63 -0.79
N TRP A 154 -14.49 18.81 -0.83
CA TRP A 154 -13.93 18.29 -2.08
C TRP A 154 -14.92 17.37 -2.79
N ILE A 155 -15.61 16.49 -2.06
CA ILE A 155 -16.64 15.61 -2.66
C ILE A 155 -17.76 16.45 -3.26
N VAL A 156 -18.30 17.42 -2.51
CA VAL A 156 -19.36 18.32 -2.96
C VAL A 156 -18.92 19.15 -4.17
N SER A 157 -17.66 19.58 -4.24
CA SER A 157 -17.16 20.31 -5.41
C SER A 157 -17.08 19.43 -6.65
N ARG A 158 -16.75 18.13 -6.53
CA ARG A 158 -16.79 17.17 -7.64
C ARG A 158 -18.20 16.94 -8.17
N PHE A 159 -19.18 16.73 -7.28
CA PHE A 159 -20.58 16.62 -7.69
C PHE A 159 -21.11 17.92 -8.31
N SER A 160 -20.73 19.08 -7.77
CA SER A 160 -21.09 20.39 -8.34
C SER A 160 -20.52 20.57 -9.75
N LEU A 161 -19.30 20.10 -10.01
CA LEU A 161 -18.68 20.15 -11.33
C LEU A 161 -19.40 19.26 -12.35
N VAL A 162 -19.80 18.04 -11.96
CA VAL A 162 -20.63 17.16 -12.81
C VAL A 162 -21.98 17.82 -13.12
N ALA A 163 -22.63 18.40 -12.10
CA ALA A 163 -23.90 19.11 -12.27
C ALA A 163 -23.75 20.33 -13.20
N LEU A 164 -22.64 21.06 -13.14
CA LEU A 164 -22.33 22.16 -14.06
C LEU A 164 -22.23 21.67 -15.51
N PHE A 165 -21.49 20.58 -15.76
CA PHE A 165 -21.39 20.01 -17.11
C PHE A 165 -22.74 19.51 -17.64
N LEU A 166 -23.58 18.94 -16.76
CA LEU A 166 -24.93 18.53 -17.11
C LEU A 166 -25.81 19.74 -17.45
N ALA A 167 -25.70 20.83 -16.68
CA ALA A 167 -26.40 22.08 -16.94
C ALA A 167 -25.95 22.71 -18.27
N MET A 168 -24.65 22.63 -18.62
CA MET A 168 -24.15 23.05 -19.93
C MET A 168 -24.71 22.21 -21.07
N ALA A 169 -24.81 20.89 -20.90
CA ALA A 169 -25.38 19.99 -21.91
C ALA A 169 -26.85 20.30 -22.20
N ILE A 170 -27.65 20.45 -21.13
CA ILE A 170 -29.09 20.75 -21.24
C ILE A 170 -29.29 22.20 -21.72
N GLY A 171 -28.56 23.16 -21.14
CA GLY A 171 -28.68 24.57 -21.49
C GLY A 171 -28.27 24.85 -22.93
N GLY A 172 -27.15 24.28 -23.38
CA GLY A 172 -26.67 24.42 -24.76
C GLY A 172 -27.64 23.87 -25.80
N SER A 173 -28.23 22.69 -25.53
CA SER A 173 -29.25 22.10 -26.41
C SER A 173 -30.57 22.87 -26.40
N ARG A 174 -30.99 23.40 -25.24
CA ARG A 174 -32.21 24.23 -25.13
C ARG A 174 -32.06 25.58 -25.84
N LEU A 175 -30.93 26.27 -25.66
CA LEU A 175 -30.65 27.55 -26.31
C LEU A 175 -30.58 27.41 -27.83
N TYR A 176 -30.05 26.30 -28.35
CA TYR A 176 -30.10 25.99 -29.78
C TYR A 176 -31.55 25.81 -30.27
N ALA A 177 -32.41 25.13 -29.50
CA ALA A 177 -33.77 24.82 -29.89
C ALA A 177 -34.74 26.03 -29.87
N TYR A 178 -34.50 27.05 -29.03
CA TYR A 178 -35.40 28.21 -28.94
C TYR A 178 -35.33 29.16 -30.15
N GLY A 179 -34.25 29.13 -30.94
CA GLY A 179 -34.19 29.84 -32.23
C GLY A 179 -34.15 31.38 -32.17
N GLU A 180 -34.12 31.99 -30.98
CA GLU A 180 -34.06 33.45 -30.80
C GLU A 180 -32.63 34.01 -30.95
N LEU A 181 -31.61 33.14 -30.97
CA LEU A 181 -30.21 33.51 -31.07
C LEU A 181 -29.75 33.56 -32.54
N SER A 182 -28.70 34.35 -32.81
CA SER A 182 -28.08 34.34 -34.14
C SER A 182 -27.56 32.93 -34.48
N PRO A 183 -27.54 32.51 -35.76
CA PRO A 183 -27.16 31.16 -36.13
C PRO A 183 -25.78 30.75 -35.60
N VAL A 184 -24.81 31.66 -35.62
CA VAL A 184 -23.46 31.40 -35.09
C VAL A 184 -23.51 31.09 -33.59
N VAL A 185 -24.21 31.91 -32.81
CA VAL A 185 -24.31 31.74 -31.35
C VAL A 185 -25.05 30.44 -31.02
N ALA A 186 -26.13 30.13 -31.74
CA ALA A 186 -26.87 28.87 -31.55
C ALA A 186 -25.98 27.65 -31.76
N HIS A 187 -25.19 27.61 -32.85
CA HIS A 187 -24.27 26.49 -33.10
C HIS A 187 -23.17 26.39 -32.05
N LEU A 188 -22.64 27.51 -31.56
CA LEU A 188 -21.66 27.51 -30.45
C LEU A 188 -22.27 26.94 -29.15
N CYS A 189 -23.52 27.30 -28.82
CA CYS A 189 -24.25 26.72 -27.69
C CYS A 189 -24.45 25.20 -27.84
N PHE A 190 -24.75 24.72 -29.04
CA PHE A 190 -24.90 23.29 -29.32
C PHE A 190 -23.59 22.52 -29.13
N VAL A 191 -22.47 23.06 -29.66
CA VAL A 191 -21.12 22.50 -29.46
C VAL A 191 -20.74 22.49 -27.97
N ALA A 192 -21.01 23.58 -27.25
CA ALA A 192 -20.79 23.65 -25.81
C ALA A 192 -21.62 22.60 -25.06
N GLY A 193 -22.83 22.29 -25.55
CA GLY A 193 -23.67 21.21 -25.01
C GLY A 193 -23.02 19.83 -25.14
N PHE A 194 -22.41 19.51 -26.28
CA PHE A 194 -21.67 18.25 -26.45
C PHE A 194 -20.41 18.17 -25.60
N ILE A 195 -19.68 19.28 -25.47
CA ILE A 195 -18.54 19.35 -24.55
C ILE A 195 -19.02 19.12 -23.11
N GLY A 196 -20.17 19.69 -22.73
CA GLY A 196 -20.83 19.43 -21.47
C GLY A 196 -21.13 17.94 -21.27
N LEU A 197 -21.76 17.28 -22.26
CA LEU A 197 -22.06 15.86 -22.18
C LEU A 197 -20.79 15.01 -22.06
N ALA A 198 -19.76 15.28 -22.86
CA ALA A 198 -18.47 14.61 -22.76
C ALA A 198 -17.84 14.80 -21.36
N GLY A 199 -17.93 16.02 -20.82
CA GLY A 199 -17.50 16.35 -19.46
C GLY A 199 -18.25 15.56 -18.39
N VAL A 200 -19.57 15.39 -18.50
CA VAL A 200 -20.37 14.56 -17.58
C VAL A 200 -19.83 13.13 -17.55
N TRP A 201 -19.68 12.51 -18.72
CA TRP A 201 -19.19 11.12 -18.82
C TRP A 201 -17.80 10.98 -18.21
N GLN A 202 -16.90 11.89 -18.55
CA GLN A 202 -15.51 11.84 -18.13
C GLN A 202 -15.35 12.10 -16.62
N GLN A 203 -16.06 13.09 -16.06
CA GLN A 203 -16.04 13.36 -14.62
C GLN A 203 -16.74 12.27 -13.80
N SER A 204 -17.82 11.68 -14.33
CA SER A 204 -18.49 10.54 -13.67
C SER A 204 -17.57 9.33 -13.56
N GLY A 205 -16.72 9.08 -14.56
CA GLY A 205 -15.73 8.02 -14.53
C GLY A 205 -14.69 8.20 -13.41
N PHE A 206 -14.16 9.42 -13.25
CA PHE A 206 -13.25 9.72 -12.13
C PHE A 206 -13.94 9.61 -10.79
N LEU A 207 -15.16 10.12 -10.68
CA LEU A 207 -15.93 10.01 -9.45
C LEU A 207 -16.14 8.54 -9.06
N MET A 208 -16.58 7.69 -10.00
CA MET A 208 -16.75 6.25 -9.80
C MET A 208 -15.45 5.57 -9.35
N HIS A 209 -14.33 5.86 -10.02
CA HIS A 209 -13.02 5.34 -9.63
C HIS A 209 -12.68 5.71 -8.18
N ASP A 210 -12.88 6.97 -7.80
CA ASP A 210 -12.56 7.46 -6.47
C ASP A 210 -13.48 6.84 -5.40
N PHE A 211 -14.77 6.64 -5.70
CA PHE A 211 -15.71 5.92 -4.83
C PHE A 211 -15.34 4.44 -4.64
N MET A 212 -14.75 3.80 -5.65
CA MET A 212 -14.33 2.39 -5.53
C MET A 212 -13.08 2.21 -4.66
N HIS A 213 -12.26 3.27 -4.53
CA HIS A 213 -11.04 3.24 -3.71
C HIS A 213 -11.20 3.95 -2.36
N SER A 214 -12.25 4.74 -2.19
CA SER A 214 -12.46 5.55 -0.98
C SER A 214 -13.72 5.10 -0.27
N HIS A 215 -13.60 4.69 0.99
CA HIS A 215 -14.76 4.63 1.89
C HIS A 215 -15.16 6.07 2.23
N VAL A 216 -15.91 6.70 1.32
CA VAL A 216 -16.15 8.15 1.26
C VAL A 216 -16.74 8.70 2.55
N PHE A 217 -17.57 7.92 3.25
CA PHE A 217 -18.27 8.36 4.45
C PHE A 217 -17.62 7.86 5.75
N HIS A 218 -16.53 7.09 5.65
CA HIS A 218 -15.82 6.44 6.76
C HIS A 218 -16.77 5.73 7.74
N ASN A 219 -17.92 5.28 7.24
CA ASN A 219 -18.98 4.64 8.00
C ASN A 219 -19.39 3.38 7.26
N ARG A 220 -19.04 2.23 7.84
CA ARG A 220 -19.38 0.91 7.28
C ARG A 220 -20.86 0.74 6.96
N ALA A 221 -21.78 1.38 7.69
CA ALA A 221 -23.21 1.23 7.40
C ALA A 221 -23.66 1.96 6.11
N ILE A 222 -22.88 2.92 5.62
CA ILE A 222 -23.19 3.75 4.44
C ILE A 222 -22.29 3.35 3.27
N ASP A 223 -21.05 2.93 3.56
CA ASP A 223 -20.06 2.51 2.57
C ASP A 223 -20.20 1.02 2.13
N HIS A 224 -21.23 0.29 2.63
CA HIS A 224 -21.53 -1.11 2.26
C HIS A 224 -22.78 -1.24 1.40
#